data_AF-W2W7I8-F1
#
_entry.id   AF-W2W7I8-F1
#
_cell.length_a   1.000
_cell.length_b   1.000
_cell.length_c   1.000
_cell.angle_alpha   90.00
_cell.angle_beta   90.00
_cell.angle_gamma   90.00
#
_symmetry.space_group_name_H-M   'P 1'
#
loop_
_entity.id
_entity.type
_entity.pdbx_description
1 polymer ?
#
loop_
_entity_poly.entity_id
_entity_poly.type
_entity_poly.pdbx_seq_one_letter_code
_entity_poly.pdbx_strand_id
1 'polypeptide(L)'
;MTPPAKTKKKKSKDYLQHDIPPIDTVVEEDKLQKKLLLARETGNWKLEAQSLMQLGQLMKWRGQEEQGDLYQIQASSILRVHTFAEEDEHSD
;
A
#
# COMPACT_ATOMS: atom_id res chain seq x y z
N MET A 1 25.67 32.06 48.92
CA MET A 1 24.44 31.63 48.22
C MET A 1 24.76 31.60 46.73
N THR A 2 25.03 30.42 46.19
CA THR A 2 25.44 30.18 44.80
C THR A 2 24.18 30.02 43.94
N PRO A 3 24.05 30.69 42.78
CA PRO A 3 22.91 30.46 41.88
C PRO A 3 23.04 29.11 41.15
N PRO A 4 21.91 28.42 40.87
CA PRO A 4 21.91 27.07 40.32
C PRO A 4 22.23 27.03 38.82
N ALA A 5 22.89 25.94 38.43
CA ALA A 5 23.33 25.64 37.07
C ALA A 5 22.14 25.59 36.08
N LYS A 6 22.25 26.33 34.97
CA LYS A 6 21.30 26.27 33.85
C LYS A 6 21.39 24.89 33.19
N THR A 7 20.32 24.13 33.26
CA THR A 7 20.17 22.86 32.55
C THR A 7 20.20 23.12 31.04
N LYS A 8 21.22 22.59 30.36
CA LYS A 8 21.28 22.59 28.90
C LYS A 8 20.16 21.67 28.41
N LYS A 9 19.07 22.25 27.89
CA LYS A 9 18.06 21.53 27.11
C LYS A 9 18.77 20.84 25.95
N LYS A 10 18.89 19.51 26.05
CA LYS A 10 19.39 18.64 24.99
C LYS A 10 18.34 18.69 23.88
N LYS A 11 18.56 19.52 22.84
CA LYS A 11 17.81 19.46 21.59
C LYS A 11 18.08 18.10 20.96
N SER A 12 17.23 17.14 21.29
CA SER A 12 17.31 15.78 20.78
C SER A 12 16.50 15.72 19.49
N LYS A 13 17.19 16.12 18.42
CA LYS A 13 17.03 15.63 17.06
C LYS A 13 15.61 15.71 16.54
N ASP A 14 15.34 16.81 15.85
CA ASP A 14 14.49 16.81 14.67
C ASP A 14 14.78 15.51 13.91
N TYR A 15 13.90 14.53 14.02
CA TYR A 15 13.89 13.41 13.10
C TYR A 15 13.54 14.04 11.78
N LEU A 16 14.61 14.45 11.10
CA LEU A 16 14.80 14.21 9.70
C LEU A 16 13.52 14.60 8.97
N GLN A 17 13.40 15.90 8.75
CA GLN A 17 12.93 16.46 7.49
C GLN A 17 13.68 15.75 6.35
N HIS A 18 13.51 14.43 6.21
CA HIS A 18 13.45 13.88 4.90
C HIS A 18 12.31 14.66 4.28
N ASP A 19 12.65 15.44 3.26
CA ASP A 19 11.83 15.51 2.08
C ASP A 19 11.39 14.08 1.74
N ILE A 20 10.43 13.53 2.50
CA ILE A 20 9.57 12.48 2.03
C ILE A 20 8.94 13.22 0.86
N PRO A 21 9.32 12.89 -0.40
CA PRO A 21 8.62 13.49 -1.51
C PRO A 21 7.15 13.25 -1.19
N PRO A 22 6.26 14.26 -1.28
CA PRO A 22 4.84 13.96 -1.21
C PRO A 22 4.67 12.86 -2.24
N ILE A 23 4.49 11.61 -1.79
CA ILE A 23 4.22 10.51 -2.68
C ILE A 23 3.06 11.08 -3.44
N ASP A 24 3.26 11.34 -4.72
CA ASP A 24 2.19 11.87 -5.54
C ASP A 24 1.24 10.69 -5.67
N THR A 25 0.43 10.53 -4.63
CA THR A 25 -0.44 9.39 -4.43
C THR A 25 -1.42 9.36 -5.59
N VAL A 26 -1.64 10.48 -6.30
CA VAL A 26 -2.46 10.56 -7.50
C VAL A 26 -1.75 9.90 -8.67
N VAL A 27 -0.47 10.20 -8.88
CA VAL A 27 0.35 9.53 -9.90
C VAL A 27 0.51 8.04 -9.58
N GLU A 28 0.69 7.69 -8.31
CA GLU A 28 0.83 6.29 -7.92
C GLU A 28 -0.50 5.53 -8.07
N GLU A 29 -1.61 6.15 -7.67
CA GLU A 29 -2.96 5.60 -7.89
C GLU A 29 -3.23 5.36 -9.38
N ASP A 30 -2.96 6.35 -10.24
CA ASP A 30 -3.17 6.23 -11.70
C ASP A 30 -2.32 5.10 -12.29
N LYS A 31 -1.05 4.97 -11.87
CA LYS A 31 -0.19 3.84 -12.28
C LYS A 31 -0.76 2.50 -11.84
N LEU A 32 -1.25 2.40 -10.61
CA LEU A 32 -1.81 1.17 -10.07
C LEU A 32 -3.14 0.82 -10.75
N GLN A 33 -3.99 1.80 -11.06
CA GLN A 33 -5.22 1.60 -11.83
C GLN A 33 -4.94 1.12 -13.25
N LYS A 34 -3.92 1.68 -13.92
CA LYS A 34 -3.49 1.20 -15.24
C LYS A 34 -2.98 -0.23 -15.20
N LYS A 35 -2.18 -0.58 -14.18
CA LYS A 35 -1.73 -1.96 -13.96
C LYS A 35 -2.90 -2.91 -13.71
N LEU A 36 -3.87 -2.49 -12.91
CA LEU A 36 -5.08 -3.25 -12.64
C LEU A 36 -5.86 -3.53 -13.93
N LEU A 37 -6.05 -2.51 -14.77
CA LEU A 37 -6.74 -2.64 -16.05
C LEU A 37 -5.99 -3.59 -16.99
N LEU A 38 -4.68 -3.43 -17.12
CA LEU A 38 -3.84 -4.33 -17.92
C LEU A 38 -3.91 -5.77 -17.40
N ALA A 39 -3.88 -5.97 -16.08
CA ALA A 39 -3.98 -7.30 -15.48
C ALA A 39 -5.32 -7.98 -15.80
N ARG A 40 -6.42 -7.22 -15.81
CA ARG A 40 -7.75 -7.70 -16.21
C ARG A 40 -7.82 -8.04 -17.70
N GLU A 41 -7.27 -7.19 -18.56
CA GLU A 41 -7.22 -7.44 -20.01
C GLU A 41 -6.36 -8.67 -20.36
N THR A 42 -5.29 -8.90 -19.60
CA THR A 42 -4.37 -10.03 -19.82
C THR A 42 -4.78 -11.30 -19.07
N GLY A 43 -5.83 -11.26 -18.23
CA GLY A 43 -6.25 -12.38 -17.38
C GLY A 43 -5.23 -12.75 -16.31
N ASN A 44 -4.29 -11.86 -15.98
CA ASN A 44 -3.25 -12.13 -14.99
C ASN A 44 -3.74 -11.82 -13.57
N TRP A 45 -4.36 -12.83 -12.96
CA TRP A 45 -4.92 -12.73 -11.61
C TRP A 45 -3.89 -12.34 -10.54
N LYS A 46 -2.61 -12.74 -10.70
CA LYS A 46 -1.52 -12.39 -9.76
C LYS A 46 -1.27 -10.89 -9.77
N LEU A 47 -1.17 -10.30 -10.96
CA LEU A 47 -1.00 -8.86 -11.13
C LEU A 47 -2.25 -8.08 -10.70
N GLU A 48 -3.44 -8.64 -10.90
CA GLU A 48 -4.69 -8.04 -10.46
C GLU A 48 -4.73 -7.93 -8.93
N ALA A 49 -4.51 -9.05 -8.24
CA ALA A 49 -4.47 -9.09 -6.78
C ALA A 49 -3.37 -8.16 -6.21
N GLN A 50 -2.17 -8.17 -6.79
CA GLN A 50 -1.08 -7.29 -6.35
C GLN A 50 -1.43 -5.81 -6.49
N SER A 51 -2.04 -5.41 -7.62
CA SER A 51 -2.44 -4.03 -7.88
C SER A 51 -3.53 -3.58 -6.91
N LEU A 52 -4.51 -4.45 -6.61
CA LEU A 52 -5.55 -4.20 -5.62
C LEU A 52 -4.99 -4.05 -4.20
N MET A 53 -4.03 -4.89 -3.79
CA MET A 53 -3.38 -4.75 -2.48
C MET A 53 -2.65 -3.41 -2.33
N GLN A 54 -1.95 -2.99 -3.39
CA GLN A 54 -1.22 -1.72 -3.41
C GLN A 54 -2.17 -0.52 -3.39
N LEU A 55 -3.29 -0.57 -4.15
CA LEU A 55 -4.35 0.44 -4.08
C LEU A 55 -4.97 0.50 -2.69
N GLY A 56 -5.24 -0.65 -2.07
CA GLY A 56 -5.79 -0.73 -0.72
C GLY A 56 -4.90 -0.03 0.31
N GLN A 57 -3.60 -0.29 0.24
CA GLN A 57 -2.61 0.35 1.11
C GLN A 57 -2.53 1.85 0.88
N LEU A 58 -2.55 2.29 -0.38
CA LEU A 58 -2.50 3.70 -0.76
C LEU A 58 -3.73 4.47 -0.26
N MET A 59 -4.92 3.88 -0.34
CA MET A 59 -6.15 4.48 0.18
C MET A 59 -6.12 4.61 1.71
N LYS A 60 -5.62 3.59 2.42
CA LYS A 60 -5.40 3.68 3.87
C LYS A 60 -4.44 4.81 4.24
N TRP A 61 -3.37 5.00 3.48
CA TRP A 61 -2.44 6.13 3.68
C TRP A 61 -3.07 7.51 3.42
N ARG A 62 -4.08 7.58 2.55
CA ARG A 62 -4.90 8.80 2.35
C ARG A 62 -5.98 9.02 3.40
N GLY A 63 -6.12 8.12 4.37
CA GLY A 63 -7.20 8.15 5.36
C GLY A 63 -8.54 7.62 4.84
N GLN A 64 -8.57 7.02 3.66
CA GLN A 64 -9.76 6.37 3.08
C GLN A 64 -9.76 4.89 3.45
N GLU A 65 -9.92 4.60 4.73
CA GLU A 65 -9.76 3.25 5.27
C GLU A 65 -10.79 2.26 4.69
N GLU A 66 -12.06 2.64 4.62
CA GLU A 66 -13.13 1.81 4.05
C GLU A 66 -12.84 1.44 2.58
N GLN A 67 -12.40 2.40 1.79
CA GLN A 67 -12.06 2.14 0.38
C GLN A 67 -10.82 1.27 0.25
N GLY A 68 -9.86 1.43 1.16
CA GLY A 68 -8.71 0.54 1.27
C GLY A 68 -9.09 -0.90 1.59
N ASP A 69 -10.03 -1.09 2.51
CA ASP A 69 -10.55 -2.41 2.90
C ASP A 69 -11.29 -3.09 1.75
N LEU A 70 -12.10 -2.35 0.99
CA LEU A 70 -12.77 -2.89 -0.20
C LEU A 70 -11.77 -3.45 -1.21
N TYR A 71 -10.67 -2.73 -1.49
CA TYR A 71 -9.62 -3.23 -2.37
C TYR A 71 -8.93 -4.47 -1.81
N GLN A 72 -8.68 -4.53 -0.50
CA GLN A 72 -8.08 -5.71 0.15
C GLN A 72 -9.02 -6.93 0.13
N ILE A 73 -10.33 -6.73 0.28
CA ILE A 73 -11.33 -7.79 0.15
C ILE A 73 -11.35 -8.33 -1.28
N GLN A 74 -11.33 -7.45 -2.29
CA GLN A 74 -11.26 -7.87 -3.69
C GLN A 74 -10.00 -8.67 -3.99
N ALA A 75 -8.83 -8.20 -3.55
CA ALA A 75 -7.57 -8.93 -3.71
C ALA A 75 -7.64 -10.32 -3.06
N SER A 76 -8.15 -10.39 -1.83
CA SER A 76 -8.28 -11.65 -1.08
C SER A 76 -9.24 -12.62 -1.78
N SER A 77 -10.32 -12.12 -2.37
CA SER A 77 -11.26 -12.93 -3.15
C SER A 77 -10.58 -13.56 -4.37
N ILE A 78 -9.82 -12.77 -5.14
CA ILE A 78 -9.08 -13.25 -6.31
C ILE A 78 -8.05 -14.30 -5.90
N LEU A 79 -7.24 -13.98 -4.88
CA LEU A 79 -6.24 -14.93 -4.36
C LEU A 79 -6.91 -16.23 -3.91
N ARG A 80 -8.03 -16.15 -3.20
CA ARG A 80 -8.76 -17.34 -2.75
C ARG A 80 -9.25 -18.17 -3.94
N VAL A 81 -9.91 -17.56 -4.91
CA VAL A 81 -10.44 -18.27 -6.08
C VAL A 81 -9.32 -18.96 -6.85
N HIS A 82 -8.21 -18.28 -7.10
CA HIS A 82 -7.14 -18.81 -7.95
C HIS A 82 -6.16 -19.74 -7.22
N THR A 83 -5.91 -19.54 -5.93
CA THR A 83 -5.02 -20.43 -5.15
C THR A 83 -5.56 -21.86 -5.08
N PHE A 84 -6.89 -22.03 -5.07
CA PHE A 84 -7.52 -23.35 -5.04
C PHE A 84 -7.99 -23.84 -6.42
N ALA A 85 -7.92 -23.01 -7.46
CA ALA A 85 -8.30 -23.40 -8.83
C ALA A 85 -7.13 -23.99 -9.64
N GLU A 86 -5.88 -23.63 -9.35
CA GLU A 86 -4.71 -24.22 -10.02
C GLU A 86 -4.49 -25.71 -9.69
N GLU A 87 -5.21 -26.27 -8.71
CA GLU A 87 -5.14 -27.71 -8.38
C GLU A 87 -5.92 -28.61 -9.38
N ASP A 88 -6.84 -28.05 -10.18
CA ASP A 88 -7.68 -28.81 -11.11
C ASP A 88 -7.10 -28.94 -12.54
N GLU A 89 -6.05 -28.20 -12.90
CA GLU A 89 -5.45 -28.20 -14.26
C GLU A 89 -4.23 -29.14 -14.44
N HIS A 90 -3.95 -30.04 -13.49
CA HIS A 90 -2.95 -31.11 -13.64
C HIS A 90 -3.59 -32.50 -13.83
N SER A 91 -4.50 -32.61 -14.80
CA SER A 91 -4.96 -33.91 -15.31
C SER A 91 -4.63 -34.04 -16.80
N ASP A 92 -3.48 -34.65 -17.09
CA ASP A 92 -3.24 -35.44 -18.31
C ASP A 92 -2.27 -36.60 -17.96
#